data_AF-A0A937EUI2-F1
#
_entry.id   AF-A0A937EUI2-F1
#
_cell.length_a   1.000
_cell.length_b   1.000
_cell.length_c   1.000
_cell.angle_alpha   90.00
_cell.angle_beta   90.00
_cell.angle_gamma   90.00
#
_symmetry.space_group_name_H-M   'P 1'
#
loop_
_entity.id
_entity.type
_entity.pdbx_description
1 polymer ?
#
loop_
_entity_poly.entity_id
_entity_poly.type
_entity_poly.pdbx_seq_one_letter_code
_entity_poly.pdbx_strand_id
1 'polypeptide(L)'
;MLKVTQAPQGPILVSQEFTILGVASTDYAGRNLTLIIDDRFQSPGPVIATDGIWRVRFLFQQAGNRRMRIAVGSESVEVPLQIVTSLPPGYAQLQFINPPTQIQSGQMVTLIGEANNYPEGAQLLLRADGRFELARPYVQGAKWQATVLFTQTGRRLLEIIGSGQDKAQIYVDVVTAVPQPPRLKFITIPDRVQTGQTVVVAGEATNYPDGTQLLLRVDRTFEIARPIVTAQKWQAPVSFSAAGTRTLEIIASEQDKAEATIDVITPPQPPRPPRVSFTSVPQQLTVEQVVTVSGGAENYIDGAQLVLRVDQQYEIARPQVQAGKWQAPILLRQAGKRLLEIIGSEQDKAQVTITVVEAPSSSFKVIPRTTWTSTPTPSDLPNLQPLRITLHHTDMTNLPTSATQSQEISRMQLIRSSHVNGNGWSDIGYHFIVMPSGRVYEARSERKRGAHDVINDGLGIAFDGNYTAQTISPAQYEAAVALCTILCKRYGITDPVTAVPTPTADFGTRNLPRICGHRDRVSTACPGAEGGRTVRLADIRQAVKTNL
;
A
#
# COMPACT_ATOMS: atom_id res chain seq x y z
N MET A 1 -47.58 39.91 -46.67
CA MET A 1 -48.53 40.51 -45.72
C MET A 1 -47.79 41.38 -44.73
N LEU A 2 -47.86 42.69 -44.97
CA LEU A 2 -47.41 43.75 -44.08
C LEU A 2 -48.27 43.79 -42.81
N LYS A 3 -47.65 43.68 -41.64
CA LYS A 3 -48.31 43.71 -40.32
C LYS A 3 -47.49 44.50 -39.32
N VAL A 4 -48.18 45.23 -38.44
CA VAL A 4 -47.59 45.86 -37.26
C VAL A 4 -47.58 44.82 -36.13
N THR A 5 -46.43 44.65 -35.47
CA THR A 5 -46.26 43.77 -34.31
C THR A 5 -46.20 44.56 -33.01
N GLN A 6 -45.74 45.82 -33.05
CA GLN A 6 -45.71 46.70 -31.91
C GLN A 6 -45.94 48.15 -32.36
N ALA A 7 -46.90 48.82 -31.74
CA ALA A 7 -47.15 50.25 -31.92
C ALA A 7 -47.48 50.90 -30.57
N PRO A 8 -47.24 52.22 -30.41
CA PRO A 8 -47.66 52.95 -29.23
C PRO A 8 -49.17 52.78 -28.98
N GLN A 9 -49.54 52.41 -27.75
CA GLN A 9 -50.93 52.19 -27.35
C GLN A 9 -51.57 53.43 -26.69
N GLY A 10 -50.87 54.57 -26.69
CA GLY A 10 -51.22 55.73 -25.90
C GLY A 10 -50.71 57.06 -26.46
N PRO A 11 -51.06 58.20 -25.83
CA PRO A 11 -50.58 59.51 -26.22
C PRO A 11 -49.05 59.59 -26.25
N ILE A 12 -48.53 60.21 -27.30
CA ILE A 12 -47.11 60.47 -27.53
C ILE A 12 -46.89 61.97 -27.42
N LEU A 13 -45.86 62.40 -26.70
CA LEU A 13 -45.56 63.83 -26.58
C LEU A 13 -45.06 64.41 -27.90
N VAL A 14 -45.35 65.69 -28.14
CA VAL A 14 -44.70 66.44 -29.22
C VAL A 14 -43.18 66.35 -29.07
N SER A 15 -42.50 66.12 -30.19
CA SER A 15 -41.05 65.91 -30.29
C SER A 15 -40.52 64.64 -29.61
N GLN A 16 -41.38 63.80 -29.04
CA GLN A 16 -40.97 62.48 -28.56
C GLN A 16 -40.80 61.52 -29.74
N GLU A 17 -39.60 60.95 -29.88
CA GLU A 17 -39.37 59.84 -30.79
C GLU A 17 -40.06 58.58 -30.26
N PHE A 18 -40.76 57.89 -31.15
CA PHE A 18 -41.37 56.59 -30.87
C PHE A 18 -41.02 55.59 -31.97
N THR A 19 -41.24 54.31 -31.67
CA THR A 19 -40.94 53.21 -32.59
C THR A 19 -42.21 52.42 -32.90
N ILE A 20 -42.40 52.08 -34.19
CA ILE A 20 -43.36 51.08 -34.65
C ILE A 20 -42.55 49.91 -35.22
N LEU A 21 -42.85 48.70 -34.78
CA LEU A 21 -42.28 47.47 -35.30
C LEU A 21 -43.32 46.70 -36.10
N GLY A 22 -42.84 45.98 -37.11
CA GLY A 22 -43.67 45.06 -37.83
C GLY A 22 -42.88 44.08 -38.67
N VAL A 23 -43.64 43.27 -39.41
CA VAL A 23 -43.14 42.26 -40.33
C VAL A 23 -43.79 42.42 -41.70
N ALA A 24 -43.08 42.06 -42.75
CA ALA A 24 -43.56 42.03 -44.13
C ALA A 24 -43.17 40.70 -44.79
N SER A 25 -43.71 40.41 -45.98
CA SER A 25 -43.20 39.27 -46.76
C SER A 25 -41.71 39.49 -47.06
N THR A 26 -40.90 38.44 -46.99
CA THR A 26 -39.48 38.50 -47.37
C THR A 26 -39.29 38.84 -48.85
N ASP A 27 -40.32 38.68 -49.70
CA ASP A 27 -40.31 39.17 -51.10
C ASP A 27 -40.15 40.70 -51.21
N TYR A 28 -40.44 41.42 -50.13
CA TYR A 28 -40.24 42.87 -50.03
C TYR A 28 -38.92 43.25 -49.35
N ALA A 29 -38.06 42.29 -48.99
CA ALA A 29 -36.75 42.57 -48.42
C ALA A 29 -35.94 43.52 -49.32
N GLY A 30 -35.28 44.50 -48.71
CA GLY A 30 -34.52 45.52 -49.44
C GLY A 30 -35.37 46.65 -50.05
N ARG A 31 -36.71 46.57 -50.00
CA ARG A 31 -37.57 47.69 -50.42
C ARG A 31 -37.79 48.68 -49.28
N ASN A 32 -37.94 49.95 -49.63
CA ASN A 32 -38.34 51.00 -48.68
C ASN A 32 -39.84 50.93 -48.40
N LEU A 33 -40.21 51.10 -47.14
CA LEU A 33 -41.57 51.45 -46.77
C LEU A 33 -41.86 52.90 -47.18
N THR A 34 -43.13 53.19 -47.48
CA THR A 34 -43.63 54.56 -47.62
C THR A 34 -44.49 54.88 -46.41
N LEU A 35 -44.21 56.00 -45.74
CA LEU A 35 -44.97 56.50 -44.60
C LEU A 35 -45.90 57.61 -45.10
N ILE A 36 -47.19 57.48 -44.82
CA ILE A 36 -48.22 58.42 -45.27
C ILE A 36 -48.96 58.91 -44.03
N ILE A 37 -48.81 60.20 -43.72
CA ILE A 37 -49.40 60.82 -42.53
C ILE A 37 -50.64 61.61 -42.94
N ASP A 38 -51.76 61.31 -42.29
CA ASP A 38 -53.07 61.95 -42.45
C ASP A 38 -53.54 62.02 -43.91
N ASP A 39 -53.16 61.02 -44.72
CA ASP A 39 -53.38 60.92 -46.18
C ASP A 39 -52.83 62.09 -47.02
N ARG A 40 -51.93 62.90 -46.45
CA ARG A 40 -51.41 64.12 -47.09
C ARG A 40 -49.91 64.11 -47.27
N PHE A 41 -49.17 63.76 -46.22
CA PHE A 41 -47.72 63.90 -46.21
C PHE A 41 -47.08 62.53 -46.41
N GLN A 42 -46.28 62.40 -47.47
CA GLN A 42 -45.51 61.19 -47.73
C GLN A 42 -44.06 61.41 -47.32
N SER A 43 -43.50 60.45 -46.58
CA SER A 43 -42.09 60.39 -46.21
C SER A 43 -41.53 59.02 -46.58
N PRO A 44 -40.29 58.93 -47.06
CA PRO A 44 -39.61 57.64 -47.14
C PRO A 44 -39.52 57.04 -45.74
N GLY A 45 -39.83 55.75 -45.65
CA GLY A 45 -39.69 54.93 -44.46
C GLY A 45 -38.42 54.07 -44.50
N PRO A 46 -38.21 53.24 -43.47
CA PRO A 46 -37.06 52.36 -43.38
C PRO A 46 -37.12 51.23 -44.43
N VAL A 47 -35.95 50.66 -44.74
CA VAL A 47 -35.82 49.45 -45.56
C VAL A 47 -36.31 48.24 -44.76
N ILE A 48 -37.04 47.35 -45.42
CA ILE A 48 -37.43 46.04 -44.86
C ILE A 48 -36.18 45.14 -44.83
N ALA A 49 -35.84 44.62 -43.65
CA ALA A 49 -34.69 43.73 -43.49
C ALA A 49 -34.88 42.38 -44.20
N THR A 50 -33.79 41.62 -44.35
CA THR A 50 -33.80 40.32 -45.07
C THR A 50 -34.68 39.26 -44.43
N ASP A 51 -34.93 39.37 -43.13
CA ASP A 51 -35.85 38.51 -42.37
C ASP A 51 -37.31 39.02 -42.39
N GLY A 52 -37.59 40.08 -43.16
CA GLY A 52 -38.90 40.70 -43.26
C GLY A 52 -39.24 41.65 -42.11
N ILE A 53 -38.36 41.84 -41.13
CA ILE A 53 -38.58 42.77 -40.00
C ILE A 53 -38.35 44.21 -40.47
N TRP A 54 -39.18 45.12 -39.98
CA TRP A 54 -38.99 46.54 -40.19
C TRP A 54 -39.25 47.33 -38.91
N ARG A 55 -38.57 48.47 -38.80
CA ARG A 55 -38.61 49.36 -37.64
C ARG A 55 -38.71 50.80 -38.09
N VAL A 56 -39.87 51.41 -37.90
CA VAL A 56 -40.07 52.84 -38.12
C VAL A 56 -39.74 53.58 -36.82
N ARG A 57 -38.80 54.52 -36.87
CA ARG A 57 -38.62 55.55 -35.84
C ARG A 57 -39.16 56.86 -36.38
N PHE A 58 -40.00 57.53 -35.61
CA PHE A 58 -40.67 58.75 -36.06
C PHE A 58 -40.96 59.66 -34.87
N LEU A 59 -41.13 60.95 -35.12
CA LEU A 59 -41.60 61.93 -34.16
C LEU A 59 -42.59 62.89 -34.83
N PHE A 60 -43.48 63.47 -34.03
CA PHE A 60 -44.37 64.53 -34.49
C PHE A 60 -44.02 65.85 -33.84
N GLN A 61 -43.89 66.90 -34.64
CA GLN A 61 -43.64 68.26 -34.14
C GLN A 61 -44.93 69.00 -33.74
N GLN A 62 -46.10 68.44 -34.03
CA GLN A 62 -47.39 69.06 -33.76
C GLN A 62 -48.37 68.04 -33.19
N ALA A 63 -49.07 68.45 -32.13
CA ALA A 63 -50.14 67.66 -31.51
C ALA A 63 -51.31 67.42 -32.49
N GLY A 64 -52.11 66.41 -32.18
CA GLY A 64 -53.28 65.99 -32.95
C GLY A 64 -53.43 64.47 -32.98
N ASN A 65 -54.64 64.01 -33.27
CA ASN A 65 -54.87 62.61 -33.62
C ASN A 65 -54.38 62.41 -35.06
N ARG A 66 -53.42 61.50 -35.24
CA ARG A 66 -52.73 61.23 -36.50
C ARG A 66 -53.09 59.84 -36.99
N ARG A 67 -53.21 59.70 -38.31
CA ARG A 67 -53.31 58.40 -38.99
C ARG A 67 -52.02 58.20 -39.77
N MET A 68 -51.23 57.21 -39.37
CA MET A 68 -49.98 56.86 -40.04
C MET A 68 -50.17 55.58 -40.82
N ARG A 69 -50.27 55.69 -42.14
CA ARG A 69 -50.35 54.55 -43.06
C ARG A 69 -48.96 54.18 -43.56
N ILE A 70 -48.56 52.94 -43.30
CA ILE A 70 -47.28 52.36 -43.69
C ILE A 70 -47.56 51.44 -44.89
N ALA A 71 -46.85 51.63 -46.00
CA ALA A 71 -47.13 50.91 -47.25
C ALA A 71 -45.88 50.36 -47.95
N VAL A 72 -46.04 49.25 -48.66
CA VAL A 72 -45.05 48.70 -49.60
C VAL A 72 -45.74 47.95 -50.74
N GLY A 73 -45.42 48.28 -51.99
CA GLY A 73 -46.13 47.71 -53.14
C GLY A 73 -47.63 48.01 -53.08
N SER A 74 -48.45 46.95 -53.12
CA SER A 74 -49.91 47.02 -52.96
C SER A 74 -50.41 46.82 -51.52
N GLU A 75 -49.53 46.53 -50.56
CA GLU A 75 -49.89 46.30 -49.16
C GLU A 75 -49.76 47.59 -48.33
N SER A 76 -50.70 47.82 -47.41
CA SER A 76 -50.59 48.91 -46.43
C SER A 76 -51.27 48.57 -45.10
N VAL A 77 -50.78 49.16 -44.02
CA VAL A 77 -51.34 49.04 -42.66
C VAL A 77 -51.43 50.43 -42.03
N GLU A 78 -52.53 50.72 -41.34
CA GLU A 78 -52.76 52.01 -40.69
C GLU A 78 -52.55 51.89 -39.17
N VAL A 79 -51.87 52.89 -38.60
CA VAL A 79 -51.64 53.01 -37.17
C VAL A 79 -52.23 54.35 -36.70
N PRO A 80 -53.31 54.35 -35.90
CA PRO A 80 -53.81 55.55 -35.25
C PRO A 80 -52.86 55.94 -34.11
N LEU A 81 -52.52 57.23 -34.02
CA LEU A 81 -51.60 57.77 -33.03
C LEU A 81 -52.20 59.05 -32.42
N GLN A 82 -52.09 59.21 -31.11
CA GLN A 82 -52.52 60.43 -30.43
C GLN A 82 -51.29 61.24 -30.04
N ILE A 83 -51.08 62.41 -30.64
CA ILE A 83 -49.94 63.28 -30.31
C ILE A 83 -50.43 64.41 -29.42
N VAL A 84 -49.81 64.58 -28.25
CA VAL A 84 -50.23 65.56 -27.23
C VAL A 84 -49.07 66.47 -26.84
N THR A 85 -49.34 67.69 -26.40
CA THR A 85 -48.30 68.60 -25.87
C THR A 85 -47.94 68.29 -24.42
N SER A 86 -48.80 67.56 -23.72
CA SER A 86 -48.61 67.10 -22.34
C SER A 86 -49.40 65.81 -22.15
N LEU A 87 -48.86 64.86 -21.38
CA LEU A 87 -49.62 63.66 -21.01
C LEU A 87 -50.82 64.04 -20.13
N PRO A 88 -51.96 63.34 -20.23
CA PRO A 88 -53.08 63.55 -19.32
C PRO A 88 -52.64 63.37 -17.85
N PRO A 89 -53.18 64.16 -16.91
CA PRO A 89 -52.92 63.95 -15.48
C PRO A 89 -53.21 62.49 -15.07
N GLY A 90 -52.25 61.85 -14.41
CA GLY A 90 -52.36 60.45 -13.95
C GLY A 90 -52.12 59.38 -15.02
N TYR A 91 -51.74 59.75 -16.24
CA TYR A 91 -51.45 58.81 -17.33
C TYR A 91 -50.14 58.05 -17.13
N ALA A 92 -49.07 58.77 -16.78
CA ALA A 92 -47.80 58.18 -16.34
C ALA A 92 -47.86 58.00 -14.82
N GLN A 93 -47.39 56.85 -14.31
CA GLN A 93 -47.38 56.56 -12.88
C GLN A 93 -46.02 56.04 -12.45
N LEU A 94 -45.37 56.81 -11.59
CA LEU A 94 -44.20 56.37 -10.83
C LEU A 94 -44.63 55.81 -9.49
N GLN A 95 -43.96 54.74 -9.05
CA GLN A 95 -44.10 54.21 -7.70
C GLN A 95 -42.76 53.64 -7.23
N PHE A 96 -42.52 53.68 -5.92
CA PHE A 96 -41.44 52.89 -5.30
C PHE A 96 -41.96 51.49 -5.00
N ILE A 97 -41.18 50.45 -5.27
CA ILE A 97 -41.49 49.08 -4.86
C ILE A 97 -40.76 48.79 -3.56
N ASN A 98 -41.51 48.46 -2.51
CA ASN A 98 -40.98 48.07 -1.17
C ASN A 98 -39.81 48.95 -0.69
N PRO A 99 -39.98 50.28 -0.65
CA PRO A 99 -38.90 51.16 -0.26
C PRO A 99 -38.50 50.92 1.20
N PRO A 100 -37.20 50.97 1.54
CA PRO A 100 -36.77 50.87 2.92
C PRO A 100 -37.27 52.08 3.70
N THR A 101 -37.84 51.85 4.89
CA THR A 101 -38.27 52.93 5.80
C THR A 101 -37.10 53.47 6.62
N GLN A 102 -36.02 52.70 6.78
CA GLN A 102 -34.81 53.07 7.52
C GLN A 102 -33.55 52.59 6.79
N ILE A 103 -32.51 53.42 6.77
CA ILE A 103 -31.22 53.17 6.09
C ILE A 103 -30.07 53.50 7.05
N GLN A 104 -29.02 52.70 7.11
CA GLN A 104 -27.82 53.05 7.89
C GLN A 104 -26.91 54.00 7.10
N SER A 105 -26.43 55.05 7.76
CA SER A 105 -25.45 55.98 7.15
C SER A 105 -24.18 55.25 6.74
N GLY A 106 -23.70 55.50 5.52
CA GLY A 106 -22.55 54.82 4.92
C GLY A 106 -22.88 53.54 4.15
N GLN A 107 -24.15 53.10 4.15
CA GLN A 107 -24.61 51.94 3.38
C GLN A 107 -25.05 52.34 1.96
N MET A 108 -24.62 51.57 0.95
CA MET A 108 -25.22 51.65 -0.40
C MET A 108 -26.58 50.94 -0.40
N VAL A 109 -27.60 51.61 -0.92
CA VAL A 109 -28.98 51.12 -0.98
C VAL A 109 -29.48 51.15 -2.40
N THR A 110 -30.04 50.02 -2.85
CA THR A 110 -30.72 49.92 -4.14
C THR A 110 -32.20 50.23 -3.96
N LEU A 111 -32.65 51.30 -4.61
CA LEU A 111 -34.04 51.69 -4.72
C LEU A 111 -34.59 51.22 -6.06
N ILE A 112 -35.79 50.65 -6.03
CA ILE A 112 -36.49 50.14 -7.20
C ILE A 112 -37.90 50.69 -7.25
N GLY A 113 -38.48 50.73 -8.44
CA GLY A 113 -39.85 51.16 -8.62
C GLY A 113 -40.44 50.85 -9.98
N GLU A 114 -41.72 51.11 -10.10
CA GLU A 114 -42.47 51.02 -11.35
C GLU A 114 -42.53 52.37 -12.04
N ALA A 115 -42.52 52.35 -13.37
CA ALA A 115 -42.70 53.48 -14.26
C ALA A 115 -43.73 53.10 -15.33
N ASN A 116 -44.98 52.94 -14.88
CA ASN A 116 -46.08 52.53 -15.75
C ASN A 116 -46.39 53.64 -16.75
N ASN A 117 -46.55 53.25 -18.02
CA ASN A 117 -46.76 54.15 -19.17
C ASN A 117 -45.61 55.14 -19.43
N TYR A 118 -44.40 54.86 -18.93
CA TYR A 118 -43.18 55.53 -19.37
C TYR A 118 -42.57 54.81 -20.59
N PRO A 119 -42.01 55.56 -21.56
CA PRO A 119 -41.26 54.96 -22.66
C PRO A 119 -40.05 54.17 -22.16
N GLU A 120 -39.76 53.05 -22.83
CA GLU A 120 -38.51 52.32 -22.63
C GLU A 120 -37.31 53.26 -22.87
N GLY A 121 -36.34 53.25 -21.96
CA GLY A 121 -35.19 54.14 -22.02
C GLY A 121 -35.45 55.59 -21.59
N ALA A 122 -36.66 55.92 -21.10
CA ALA A 122 -36.90 57.24 -20.50
C ALA A 122 -36.00 57.43 -19.27
N GLN A 123 -35.31 58.57 -19.18
CA GLN A 123 -34.51 58.92 -18.02
C GLN A 123 -35.37 59.60 -16.96
N LEU A 124 -35.27 59.13 -15.72
CA LEU A 124 -35.92 59.71 -14.55
C LEU A 124 -34.91 60.48 -13.69
N LEU A 125 -35.39 61.31 -12.80
CA LEU A 125 -34.57 62.00 -11.79
C LEU A 125 -34.94 61.51 -10.40
N LEU A 126 -34.00 60.86 -9.70
CA LEU A 126 -34.12 60.55 -8.29
C LEU A 126 -33.40 61.63 -7.47
N ARG A 127 -34.12 62.30 -6.58
CA ARG A 127 -33.57 63.33 -5.70
C ARG A 127 -33.95 63.13 -4.24
N ALA A 128 -33.18 63.75 -3.35
CA ALA A 128 -33.46 63.89 -1.93
C ALA A 128 -33.76 65.36 -1.57
N ASP A 129 -34.71 65.53 -0.66
CA ASP A 129 -35.06 66.79 0.02
C ASP A 129 -35.32 67.96 -0.95
N GLY A 130 -35.90 67.66 -2.11
CA GLY A 130 -36.25 68.64 -3.14
C GLY A 130 -35.08 69.23 -3.94
N ARG A 131 -33.82 68.98 -3.54
CA ARG A 131 -32.65 69.72 -4.08
C ARG A 131 -31.42 68.89 -4.41
N PHE A 132 -31.27 67.69 -3.85
CA PHE A 132 -30.06 66.88 -4.03
C PHE A 132 -30.32 65.75 -5.02
N GLU A 133 -29.71 65.82 -6.20
CA GLU A 133 -29.74 64.70 -7.14
C GLU A 133 -28.97 63.51 -6.57
N LEU A 134 -29.63 62.35 -6.51
CA LEU A 134 -29.05 61.10 -6.04
C LEU A 134 -28.63 60.20 -7.21
N ALA A 135 -29.48 60.12 -8.25
CA ALA A 135 -29.24 59.30 -9.43
C ALA A 135 -30.17 59.69 -10.59
N ARG A 136 -29.84 59.23 -11.81
CA ARG A 136 -30.68 59.33 -13.02
C ARG A 136 -30.96 57.95 -13.62
N PRO A 137 -31.89 57.16 -13.03
CA PRO A 137 -32.18 55.83 -13.53
C PRO A 137 -32.94 55.89 -14.87
N TYR A 138 -32.79 54.85 -15.68
CA TYR A 138 -33.53 54.66 -16.92
C TYR A 138 -34.67 53.66 -16.72
N VAL A 139 -35.78 53.86 -17.43
CA VAL A 139 -36.89 52.92 -17.46
C VAL A 139 -36.50 51.71 -18.31
N GLN A 140 -36.58 50.52 -17.72
CA GLN A 140 -36.39 49.23 -18.39
C GLN A 140 -37.54 48.29 -18.04
N GLY A 141 -38.30 47.86 -19.04
CA GLY A 141 -39.43 46.95 -18.84
C GLY A 141 -40.46 47.47 -17.84
N ALA A 142 -40.83 48.75 -17.96
CA ALA A 142 -41.73 49.48 -17.03
C ALA A 142 -41.24 49.57 -15.57
N LYS A 143 -39.94 49.35 -15.31
CA LYS A 143 -39.32 49.49 -13.99
C LYS A 143 -38.13 50.43 -14.03
N TRP A 144 -37.74 50.94 -12.87
CA TRP A 144 -36.50 51.71 -12.69
C TRP A 144 -35.75 51.22 -11.45
N GLN A 145 -34.42 51.39 -11.46
CA GLN A 145 -33.54 51.03 -10.35
C GLN A 145 -32.39 52.03 -10.22
N ALA A 146 -32.05 52.40 -8.99
CA ALA A 146 -30.89 53.24 -8.66
C ALA A 146 -30.18 52.74 -7.40
N THR A 147 -28.85 52.70 -7.40
CA THR A 147 -28.05 52.43 -6.18
C THR A 147 -27.49 53.74 -5.66
N VAL A 148 -27.75 54.05 -4.39
CA VAL A 148 -27.45 55.35 -3.77
C VAL A 148 -26.75 55.15 -2.42
N LEU A 149 -25.75 55.97 -2.13
CA LEU A 149 -25.10 56.04 -0.83
C LEU A 149 -25.67 57.21 -0.01
N PHE A 150 -26.14 56.94 1.20
CA PHE A 150 -26.59 57.97 2.14
C PHE A 150 -25.55 58.19 3.23
N THR A 151 -24.99 59.40 3.35
CA THR A 151 -23.94 59.71 4.35
C THR A 151 -24.39 60.65 5.46
N GLN A 152 -25.53 61.32 5.28
CA GLN A 152 -26.06 62.28 6.24
C GLN A 152 -27.28 61.70 6.95
N THR A 153 -27.25 61.69 8.28
CA THR A 153 -28.32 61.16 9.12
C THR A 153 -29.52 62.10 9.19
N GLY A 154 -30.69 61.54 9.52
CA GLY A 154 -31.98 62.21 9.63
C GLY A 154 -33.01 61.70 8.63
N ARG A 155 -34.26 62.14 8.80
CA ARG A 155 -35.36 61.86 7.89
C ARG A 155 -35.09 62.54 6.54
N ARG A 156 -35.26 61.81 5.43
CA ARG A 156 -35.03 62.26 4.06
C ARG A 156 -36.28 62.02 3.22
N LEU A 157 -36.67 63.03 2.44
CA LEU A 157 -37.73 62.89 1.44
C LEU A 157 -37.08 62.47 0.12
N LEU A 158 -37.38 61.27 -0.36
CA LEU A 158 -36.93 60.83 -1.68
C LEU A 158 -38.04 61.05 -2.70
N GLU A 159 -37.66 61.54 -3.87
CA GLU A 159 -38.60 61.81 -4.96
C GLU A 159 -38.03 61.25 -6.27
N ILE A 160 -38.81 60.43 -6.95
CA ILE A 160 -38.54 60.02 -8.33
C ILE A 160 -39.46 60.82 -9.24
N ILE A 161 -38.91 61.44 -10.28
CA ILE A 161 -39.61 62.44 -11.10
C ILE A 161 -39.45 62.09 -12.58
N GLY A 162 -40.56 62.14 -13.31
CA GLY A 162 -40.62 61.97 -14.76
C GLY A 162 -40.68 63.30 -15.54
N SER A 163 -40.67 63.22 -16.87
CA SER A 163 -40.68 64.38 -17.77
C SER A 163 -42.00 65.18 -17.81
N GLY A 164 -43.09 64.64 -17.25
CA GLY A 164 -44.45 65.15 -17.41
C GLY A 164 -45.16 65.68 -16.15
N GLN A 165 -44.42 66.15 -15.13
CA GLN A 165 -44.94 66.55 -13.79
C GLN A 165 -45.37 65.38 -12.87
N ASP A 166 -45.28 64.14 -13.33
CA ASP A 166 -45.51 62.96 -12.49
C ASP A 166 -44.32 62.67 -11.56
N LYS A 167 -44.62 62.33 -10.31
CA LYS A 167 -43.64 62.03 -9.27
C LYS A 167 -44.19 61.05 -8.24
N ALA A 168 -43.31 60.22 -7.69
CA ALA A 168 -43.57 59.47 -6.47
C ALA A 168 -42.64 59.94 -5.36
N GLN A 169 -43.12 59.89 -4.12
CA GLN A 169 -42.39 60.37 -2.96
C GLN A 169 -42.46 59.36 -1.82
N ILE A 170 -41.36 59.22 -1.09
CA ILE A 170 -41.26 58.41 0.12
C ILE A 170 -40.42 59.13 1.18
N TYR A 171 -40.63 58.79 2.44
CA TYR A 171 -39.72 59.19 3.52
C TYR A 171 -38.87 58.01 3.95
N VAL A 172 -37.58 58.24 4.15
CA VAL A 172 -36.65 57.26 4.71
C VAL A 172 -35.89 57.88 5.89
N ASP A 173 -35.70 57.12 6.97
CA ASP A 173 -34.91 57.55 8.11
C ASP A 173 -33.47 57.06 7.95
N VAL A 174 -32.53 57.98 7.68
CA VAL A 174 -31.11 57.65 7.64
C VAL A 174 -30.56 57.71 9.07
N VAL A 175 -30.33 56.57 9.69
CA VAL A 175 -29.83 56.47 11.07
C VAL A 175 -28.32 56.27 11.11
N THR A 176 -27.70 56.67 12.21
CA THR A 176 -26.28 56.38 12.45
C THR A 176 -26.06 54.88 12.37
N ALA A 177 -25.06 54.43 11.61
CA ALA A 177 -24.65 53.04 11.61
C ALA A 177 -24.26 52.65 13.05
N VAL A 178 -24.94 51.65 13.60
CA VAL A 178 -24.56 51.08 14.89
C VAL A 178 -23.29 50.28 14.64
N PRO A 179 -22.16 50.59 15.31
CA PRO A 179 -20.96 49.76 15.20
C PRO A 179 -21.32 48.33 15.58
N GLN A 180 -21.09 47.37 14.67
CA GLN A 180 -21.26 45.98 15.04
C GLN A 180 -20.18 45.61 16.06
N PRO A 181 -20.52 44.86 17.12
CA PRO A 181 -19.52 44.45 18.10
C PRO A 181 -18.43 43.59 17.43
N PRO A 182 -17.20 43.61 17.98
CA PRO A 182 -16.18 42.64 17.63
C PRO A 182 -16.71 41.21 17.80
N ARG A 183 -16.28 40.30 16.92
CA ARG A 183 -16.67 38.90 17.00
C ARG A 183 -15.56 37.97 16.55
N LEU A 184 -15.27 36.96 17.36
CA LEU A 184 -14.38 35.86 17.01
C LEU A 184 -15.14 34.64 16.49
N LYS A 185 -14.52 33.89 15.58
CA LYS A 185 -15.04 32.61 15.08
C LYS A 185 -13.91 31.72 14.60
N PHE A 186 -14.00 30.41 14.85
CA PHE A 186 -13.13 29.43 14.19
C PHE A 186 -13.64 29.07 12.78
N ILE A 187 -12.73 28.93 11.82
CA ILE A 187 -13.02 28.55 10.43
C ILE A 187 -12.31 27.25 10.04
N THR A 188 -11.08 27.05 10.50
CA THR A 188 -10.28 25.87 10.18
C THR A 188 -9.83 25.19 11.46
N ILE A 189 -10.40 24.01 11.71
CA ILE A 189 -9.99 23.11 12.79
C ILE A 189 -10.02 21.69 12.21
N PRO A 190 -8.93 20.92 12.30
CA PRO A 190 -8.96 19.51 11.97
C PRO A 190 -9.89 18.75 12.92
N ASP A 191 -10.70 17.83 12.40
CA ASP A 191 -11.56 17.00 13.24
C ASP A 191 -10.75 16.11 14.20
N ARG A 192 -9.56 15.66 13.75
CA ARG A 192 -8.68 14.76 14.51
C ARG A 192 -7.20 15.07 14.27
N VAL A 193 -6.38 15.00 15.32
CA VAL A 193 -4.92 15.23 15.30
C VAL A 193 -4.20 14.23 16.21
N GLN A 194 -2.94 13.88 15.90
CA GLN A 194 -2.14 13.02 16.78
C GLN A 194 -1.40 13.81 17.87
N THR A 195 -1.17 13.22 19.04
CA THR A 195 -0.30 13.84 20.05
C THR A 195 1.10 14.08 19.48
N GLY A 196 1.66 15.28 19.69
CA GLY A 196 2.94 15.70 19.14
C GLY A 196 2.90 16.21 17.70
N GLN A 197 1.79 16.07 16.98
CA GLN A 197 1.62 16.63 15.65
C GLN A 197 1.29 18.13 15.74
N THR A 198 2.00 18.96 14.97
CA THR A 198 1.68 20.38 14.79
C THR A 198 0.65 20.55 13.67
N VAL A 199 -0.44 21.26 13.97
CA VAL A 199 -1.50 21.62 13.02
C VAL A 199 -1.78 23.12 13.08
N VAL A 200 -2.30 23.70 11.99
CA VAL A 200 -2.71 25.10 11.99
C VAL A 200 -4.21 25.18 12.24
N VAL A 201 -4.60 25.99 13.21
CA VAL A 201 -6.00 26.40 13.43
C VAL A 201 -6.16 27.84 13.00
N ALA A 202 -7.31 28.18 12.40
CA ALA A 202 -7.56 29.52 11.88
C ALA A 202 -9.01 29.94 12.05
N GLY A 203 -9.24 31.26 11.99
CA GLY A 203 -10.55 31.83 12.18
C GLY A 203 -10.68 33.27 11.69
N GLU A 204 -11.87 33.82 11.91
CA GLU A 204 -12.23 35.21 11.64
C GLU A 204 -12.24 36.01 12.95
N ALA A 205 -11.84 37.27 12.85
CA ALA A 205 -11.90 38.29 13.88
C ALA A 205 -12.52 39.55 13.26
N THR A 206 -13.85 39.54 13.12
CA THR A 206 -14.59 40.64 12.48
C THR A 206 -14.62 41.86 13.40
N ASN A 207 -14.46 43.06 12.83
CA ASN A 207 -14.38 44.34 13.54
C ASN A 207 -13.22 44.44 14.55
N TYR A 208 -12.17 43.63 14.38
CA TYR A 208 -10.90 43.77 15.08
C TYR A 208 -9.90 44.55 14.23
N PRO A 209 -9.15 45.51 14.82
CA PRO A 209 -8.02 46.15 14.14
C PRO A 209 -6.93 45.14 13.76
N ASP A 210 -6.26 45.40 12.64
CA ASP A 210 -5.04 44.67 12.30
C ASP A 210 -3.96 44.91 13.37
N GLY A 211 -3.24 43.86 13.72
CA GLY A 211 -2.26 43.89 14.80
C GLY A 211 -2.82 43.56 16.19
N THR A 212 -4.14 43.40 16.35
CA THR A 212 -4.69 42.89 17.62
C THR A 212 -4.14 41.51 17.94
N GLN A 213 -3.53 41.35 19.12
CA GLN A 213 -3.09 40.06 19.63
C GLN A 213 -4.25 39.36 20.37
N LEU A 214 -4.54 38.12 19.98
CA LEU A 214 -5.51 37.26 20.62
C LEU A 214 -4.81 36.23 21.52
N LEU A 215 -5.57 35.60 22.40
CA LEU A 215 -5.13 34.50 23.24
C LEU A 215 -5.84 33.21 22.84
N LEU A 216 -5.08 32.19 22.44
CA LEU A 216 -5.61 30.85 22.17
C LEU A 216 -5.27 29.92 23.32
N ARG A 217 -6.29 29.36 23.97
CA ARG A 217 -6.18 28.39 25.06
C ARG A 217 -6.69 27.02 24.64
N VAL A 218 -6.22 25.99 25.34
CA VAL A 218 -6.81 24.66 25.36
C VAL A 218 -7.36 24.33 26.75
N ASP A 219 -8.52 23.69 26.75
CA ASP A 219 -9.27 23.23 27.92
C ASP A 219 -9.55 24.34 28.95
N ARG A 220 -9.62 25.59 28.47
CA ARG A 220 -9.82 26.83 29.26
C ARG A 220 -8.71 27.14 30.26
N THR A 221 -7.61 26.39 30.26
CA THR A 221 -6.56 26.50 31.28
C THR A 221 -5.21 26.88 30.69
N PHE A 222 -4.83 26.26 29.58
CA PHE A 222 -3.46 26.33 29.06
C PHE A 222 -3.40 27.21 27.81
N GLU A 223 -2.59 28.25 27.87
CA GLU A 223 -2.24 29.02 26.68
C GLU A 223 -1.39 28.18 25.72
N ILE A 224 -1.79 28.12 24.45
CA ILE A 224 -1.10 27.36 23.41
C ILE A 224 -0.58 28.24 22.27
N ALA A 225 -1.14 29.44 22.07
CA ALA A 225 -0.65 30.41 21.10
C ALA A 225 -1.20 31.83 21.33
N ARG A 226 -0.56 32.82 20.70
CA ARG A 226 -1.01 34.22 20.64
C ARG A 226 -1.10 34.73 19.19
N PRO A 227 -2.14 34.36 18.43
CA PRO A 227 -2.25 34.77 17.04
C PRO A 227 -2.54 36.28 16.93
N ILE A 228 -2.11 36.87 15.82
CA ILE A 228 -2.31 38.29 15.51
C ILE A 228 -3.37 38.41 14.42
N VAL A 229 -4.29 39.36 14.57
CA VAL A 229 -5.31 39.67 13.56
C VAL A 229 -4.65 40.35 12.36
N THR A 230 -4.93 39.86 11.16
CA THR A 230 -4.51 40.46 9.89
C THR A 230 -5.63 40.28 8.88
N ALA A 231 -6.08 41.39 8.26
CA ALA A 231 -7.21 41.41 7.35
C ALA A 231 -8.45 40.70 7.93
N GLN A 232 -8.79 41.00 9.18
CA GLN A 232 -9.90 40.40 9.95
C GLN A 232 -9.83 38.87 10.12
N LYS A 233 -8.64 38.26 9.98
CA LYS A 233 -8.42 36.83 10.16
C LYS A 233 -7.29 36.59 11.15
N TRP A 234 -7.27 35.39 11.73
CA TRP A 234 -6.21 34.95 12.63
C TRP A 234 -5.88 33.47 12.34
N GLN A 235 -4.64 33.07 12.62
CA GLN A 235 -4.20 31.68 12.53
C GLN A 235 -3.06 31.39 13.51
N ALA A 236 -2.99 30.16 14.01
CA ALA A 236 -1.94 29.72 14.93
C ALA A 236 -1.54 28.26 14.68
N PRO A 237 -0.25 27.92 14.66
CA PRO A 237 0.20 26.54 14.80
C PRO A 237 0.02 26.07 16.25
N VAL A 238 -0.53 24.86 16.43
CA VAL A 238 -0.80 24.25 17.73
C VAL A 238 -0.40 22.77 17.73
N SER A 239 -0.01 22.25 18.90
CA SER A 239 0.29 20.83 19.12
C SER A 239 -0.13 20.40 20.51
N PHE A 240 -0.50 19.13 20.67
CA PHE A 240 -1.05 18.60 21.91
C PHE A 240 -0.18 17.46 22.46
N SER A 241 0.10 17.47 23.77
CA SER A 241 0.94 16.45 24.42
C SER A 241 0.15 15.25 24.97
N ALA A 242 -1.17 15.33 25.04
CA ALA A 242 -2.03 14.30 25.61
C ALA A 242 -3.26 14.07 24.74
N ALA A 243 -3.73 12.81 24.68
CA ALA A 243 -4.89 12.39 23.90
C ALA A 243 -6.24 12.66 24.60
N GLY A 244 -7.31 12.67 23.81
CA GLY A 244 -8.70 12.93 24.18
C GLY A 244 -9.27 14.13 23.43
N THR A 245 -10.59 14.34 23.56
CA THR A 245 -11.24 15.56 23.08
C THR A 245 -10.68 16.76 23.83
N ARG A 246 -10.32 17.82 23.11
CA ARG A 246 -9.81 19.08 23.63
C ARG A 246 -10.70 20.22 23.20
N THR A 247 -10.90 21.21 24.08
CA THR A 247 -11.66 22.42 23.78
C THR A 247 -10.68 23.57 23.52
N LEU A 248 -10.68 24.09 22.31
CA LEU A 248 -9.95 25.29 21.93
C LEU A 248 -10.81 26.52 22.22
N GLU A 249 -10.20 27.54 22.79
CA GLU A 249 -10.85 28.80 23.14
C GLU A 249 -9.98 29.96 22.61
N ILE A 250 -10.49 30.73 21.65
CA ILE A 250 -9.86 31.96 21.16
C ILE A 250 -10.51 33.17 21.85
N ILE A 251 -9.70 34.02 22.45
CA ILE A 251 -10.14 35.08 23.37
C ILE A 251 -9.49 36.40 22.95
N ALA A 252 -10.32 37.44 22.82
CA ALA A 252 -9.85 38.83 22.78
C ALA A 252 -10.13 39.54 24.11
N SER A 253 -11.27 39.22 24.74
CA SER A 253 -11.67 39.67 26.06
C SER A 253 -12.60 38.63 26.71
N GLU A 254 -12.86 38.73 28.00
CA GLU A 254 -13.79 37.82 28.70
C GLU A 254 -15.23 37.83 28.10
N GLN A 255 -15.59 38.90 27.38
CA GLN A 255 -16.91 39.08 26.77
C GLN A 255 -16.94 38.70 25.27
N ASP A 256 -15.78 38.52 24.62
CA ASP A 256 -15.69 38.09 23.23
C ASP A 256 -14.66 36.96 23.07
N LYS A 257 -15.22 35.76 22.96
CA LYS A 257 -14.51 34.51 22.77
C LYS A 257 -15.30 33.55 21.88
N ALA A 258 -14.59 32.67 21.21
CA ALA A 258 -15.17 31.54 20.51
C ALA A 258 -14.55 30.24 21.02
N GLU A 259 -15.34 29.16 21.02
CA GLU A 259 -14.90 27.82 21.39
C GLU A 259 -15.10 26.85 20.23
N ALA A 260 -14.27 25.82 20.19
CA ALA A 260 -14.43 24.68 19.31
C ALA A 260 -13.71 23.45 19.88
N THR A 261 -14.00 22.26 19.36
CA THR A 261 -13.42 21.01 19.84
C THR A 261 -12.54 20.35 18.79
N ILE A 262 -11.54 19.60 19.25
CA ILE A 262 -10.65 18.79 18.42
C ILE A 262 -10.38 17.44 19.11
N ASP A 263 -10.41 16.33 18.36
CA ASP A 263 -10.12 15.00 18.87
C ASP A 263 -8.61 14.71 18.77
N VAL A 264 -7.90 14.62 19.90
CA VAL A 264 -6.48 14.29 19.91
C VAL A 264 -6.30 12.79 20.14
N ILE A 265 -5.71 12.07 19.18
CA ILE A 265 -5.47 10.62 19.31
C ILE A 265 -4.01 10.31 19.61
N THR A 266 -3.79 9.22 20.33
CA THR A 266 -2.45 8.65 20.46
C THR A 266 -1.99 8.13 19.09
N PRO A 267 -0.74 8.36 18.67
CA PRO A 267 -0.17 7.73 17.49
C PRO A 267 -0.35 6.20 17.57
N PRO A 268 -0.63 5.52 16.46
CA PRO A 268 -0.65 4.06 16.45
C PRO A 268 0.67 3.52 16.98
N GLN A 269 0.62 2.55 17.90
CA GLN A 269 1.84 1.89 18.36
C GLN A 269 2.50 1.19 17.17
N PRO A 270 3.84 1.27 17.04
CA PRO A 270 4.55 0.51 16.03
C PRO A 270 4.23 -0.98 16.19
N PRO A 271 4.13 -1.74 15.08
CA PRO A 271 3.91 -3.17 15.17
C PRO A 271 5.01 -3.82 16.02
N ARG A 272 4.62 -4.79 16.86
CA ARG A 272 5.59 -5.55 17.66
C ARG A 272 6.58 -6.24 16.70
N PRO A 273 7.89 -6.26 17.03
CA PRO A 273 8.87 -6.91 16.17
C PRO A 273 8.57 -8.41 16.04
N PRO A 274 9.00 -9.06 14.95
CA PRO A 274 8.96 -10.51 14.81
C PRO A 274 9.67 -11.19 15.98
N ARG A 275 9.09 -12.30 16.46
CA ARG A 275 9.65 -13.07 17.57
C ARG A 275 9.54 -14.58 17.36
N VAL A 276 10.67 -15.28 17.30
CA VAL A 276 10.73 -16.75 17.30
C VAL A 276 10.91 -17.30 18.72
N SER A 277 10.39 -18.51 18.97
CA SER A 277 10.57 -19.23 20.23
C SER A 277 10.52 -20.75 20.01
N PHE A 278 11.01 -21.53 20.97
CA PHE A 278 10.82 -22.98 21.03
C PHE A 278 9.63 -23.32 21.95
N THR A 279 8.79 -24.28 21.55
CA THR A 279 7.64 -24.75 22.36
C THR A 279 7.71 -26.25 22.64
N SER A 280 8.17 -27.05 21.68
CA SER A 280 8.36 -28.50 21.85
C SER A 280 9.77 -28.89 21.42
N VAL A 281 10.63 -29.13 22.40
CA VAL A 281 11.99 -29.62 22.20
C VAL A 281 12.32 -30.66 23.26
N PRO A 282 12.73 -31.88 22.87
CA PRO A 282 13.12 -32.92 23.81
C PRO A 282 14.41 -32.52 24.53
N GLN A 283 14.46 -32.69 25.85
CA GLN A 283 15.67 -32.42 26.63
C GLN A 283 16.81 -33.39 26.31
N GLN A 284 16.46 -34.61 25.88
CA GLN A 284 17.41 -35.67 25.57
C GLN A 284 17.01 -36.40 24.27
N LEU A 285 18.00 -36.72 23.44
CA LEU A 285 17.86 -37.48 22.20
C LEU A 285 18.94 -38.55 22.10
N THR A 286 18.67 -39.65 21.40
CA THR A 286 19.71 -40.60 21.02
C THR A 286 20.31 -40.21 19.67
N VAL A 287 21.61 -40.45 19.48
CA VAL A 287 22.27 -40.30 18.17
C VAL A 287 21.47 -41.04 17.08
N GLU A 288 21.31 -40.40 15.91
CA GLU A 288 20.55 -40.91 14.75
C GLU A 288 19.03 -41.09 14.98
N GLN A 289 18.48 -40.56 16.07
CA GLN A 289 17.03 -40.47 16.28
C GLN A 289 16.44 -39.27 15.50
N VAL A 290 15.44 -39.52 14.64
CA VAL A 290 14.64 -38.46 14.02
C VAL A 290 13.58 -37.98 15.02
N VAL A 291 13.54 -36.67 15.29
CA VAL A 291 12.52 -36.04 16.14
C VAL A 291 12.00 -34.76 15.50
N THR A 292 10.73 -34.42 15.75
CA THR A 292 10.18 -33.11 15.36
C THR A 292 10.33 -32.13 16.50
N VAL A 293 11.00 -31.01 16.24
CA VAL A 293 11.02 -29.84 17.12
C VAL A 293 10.06 -28.78 16.60
N SER A 294 9.46 -27.99 17.49
CA SER A 294 8.52 -26.94 17.10
C SER A 294 8.56 -25.72 18.03
N GLY A 295 7.95 -24.64 17.56
CA GLY A 295 8.00 -23.35 18.22
C GLY A 295 7.00 -22.32 17.68
N GLY A 296 7.02 -21.13 18.29
CA GLY A 296 6.23 -19.98 17.86
C GLY A 296 7.03 -19.05 16.95
N ALA A 297 6.33 -18.33 16.06
CA ALA A 297 6.85 -17.29 15.18
C ALA A 297 5.84 -16.14 15.12
N GLU A 298 5.86 -15.28 16.14
CA GLU A 298 4.94 -14.14 16.25
C GLU A 298 5.35 -13.03 15.27
N ASN A 299 4.36 -12.39 14.64
CA ASN A 299 4.55 -11.32 13.64
C ASN A 299 5.39 -11.72 12.42
N TYR A 300 5.47 -13.03 12.11
CA TYR A 300 5.94 -13.53 10.82
C TYR A 300 4.76 -13.77 9.88
N ILE A 301 4.97 -13.55 8.58
CA ILE A 301 4.00 -13.93 7.54
C ILE A 301 4.00 -15.44 7.34
N ASP A 302 2.85 -16.01 7.01
CA ASP A 302 2.76 -17.42 6.62
C ASP A 302 3.62 -17.67 5.37
N GLY A 303 4.35 -18.78 5.38
CA GLY A 303 5.34 -19.13 4.36
C GLY A 303 6.73 -18.55 4.59
N ALA A 304 6.93 -17.66 5.58
CA ALA A 304 8.27 -17.17 5.92
C ALA A 304 9.19 -18.35 6.27
N GLN A 305 10.39 -18.38 5.68
CA GLN A 305 11.40 -19.40 5.98
C GLN A 305 12.25 -18.96 7.18
N LEU A 306 12.37 -19.85 8.16
CA LEU A 306 13.31 -19.72 9.27
C LEU A 306 14.52 -20.62 9.03
N VAL A 307 15.59 -20.43 9.80
CA VAL A 307 16.77 -21.28 9.78
C VAL A 307 16.97 -21.90 11.15
N LEU A 308 16.98 -23.23 11.21
CA LEU A 308 17.32 -23.98 12.42
C LEU A 308 18.77 -24.46 12.31
N ARG A 309 19.61 -24.04 13.23
CA ARG A 309 21.02 -24.42 13.34
C ARG A 309 21.29 -25.26 14.58
N VAL A 310 22.38 -26.02 14.53
CA VAL A 310 23.00 -26.67 15.68
C VAL A 310 24.42 -26.16 15.87
N ASP A 311 24.77 -25.91 17.13
CA ASP A 311 26.08 -25.44 17.60
C ASP A 311 26.56 -24.17 16.89
N GLN A 312 25.62 -23.30 16.49
CA GLN A 312 25.85 -22.04 15.77
C GLN A 312 26.56 -22.19 14.41
N GLN A 313 26.79 -23.42 13.94
CA GLN A 313 27.59 -23.70 12.75
C GLN A 313 26.79 -24.38 11.65
N TYR A 314 26.01 -25.40 12.00
CA TYR A 314 25.42 -26.29 11.02
C TYR A 314 23.93 -26.04 10.90
N GLU A 315 23.46 -25.63 9.73
CA GLU A 315 22.04 -25.61 9.41
C GLU A 315 21.51 -27.05 9.32
N ILE A 316 20.45 -27.34 10.07
CA ILE A 316 19.84 -28.67 10.15
C ILE A 316 18.43 -28.72 9.58
N ALA A 317 17.73 -27.58 9.49
CA ALA A 317 16.42 -27.48 8.84
C ALA A 317 16.05 -26.04 8.46
N ARG A 318 15.10 -25.91 7.53
CA ARG A 318 14.45 -24.64 7.14
C ARG A 318 12.92 -24.72 7.30
N PRO A 319 12.39 -24.63 8.52
CA PRO A 319 10.95 -24.68 8.72
C PRO A 319 10.27 -23.43 8.15
N GLN A 320 9.04 -23.60 7.66
CA GLN A 320 8.18 -22.49 7.26
C GLN A 320 7.21 -22.13 8.38
N VAL A 321 6.91 -20.84 8.49
CA VAL A 321 5.88 -20.34 9.40
C VAL A 321 4.51 -20.66 8.83
N GLN A 322 3.63 -21.21 9.67
CA GLN A 322 2.23 -21.42 9.38
C GLN A 322 1.40 -21.14 10.63
N ALA A 323 0.44 -20.22 10.52
CA ALA A 323 -0.42 -19.78 11.62
C ALA A 323 0.39 -19.35 12.87
N GLY A 324 1.48 -18.61 12.66
CA GLY A 324 2.36 -18.11 13.72
C GLY A 324 3.17 -19.20 14.44
N LYS A 325 3.32 -20.39 13.84
CA LYS A 325 4.09 -21.52 14.39
C LYS A 325 5.06 -22.06 13.36
N TRP A 326 6.08 -22.77 13.83
CA TRP A 326 7.03 -23.47 12.97
C TRP A 326 7.31 -24.86 13.54
N GLN A 327 7.68 -25.81 12.68
CA GLN A 327 8.12 -27.15 13.08
C GLN A 327 9.10 -27.75 12.07
N ALA A 328 10.05 -28.54 12.54
CA ALA A 328 11.03 -29.21 11.69
C ALA A 328 11.41 -30.60 12.23
N PRO A 329 11.50 -31.64 11.39
CA PRO A 329 12.19 -32.87 11.73
C PRO A 329 13.70 -32.61 11.78
N ILE A 330 14.38 -33.11 12.82
CA ILE A 330 15.83 -33.00 13.00
C ILE A 330 16.44 -34.37 13.29
N LEU A 331 17.72 -34.52 12.94
CA LEU A 331 18.54 -35.71 13.15
C LEU A 331 19.94 -35.26 13.59
N LEU A 332 20.40 -35.71 14.76
CA LEU A 332 21.72 -35.36 15.28
C LEU A 332 22.63 -36.59 15.31
N ARG A 333 23.85 -36.44 14.76
CA ARG A 333 24.78 -37.54 14.50
C ARG A 333 25.96 -37.64 15.48
N GLN A 334 26.03 -36.73 16.45
CA GLN A 334 27.10 -36.67 17.43
C GLN A 334 26.50 -36.49 18.81
N ALA A 335 26.92 -37.33 19.75
CA ALA A 335 26.57 -37.21 21.15
C ALA A 335 27.18 -35.95 21.79
N GLY A 336 26.65 -35.57 22.95
CA GLY A 336 27.05 -34.40 23.72
C GLY A 336 25.92 -33.38 23.89
N LYS A 337 26.22 -32.30 24.61
CA LYS A 337 25.31 -31.15 24.72
C LYS A 337 25.33 -30.38 23.40
N ARG A 338 24.16 -30.15 22.81
CA ARG A 338 23.98 -29.49 21.51
C ARG A 338 23.14 -28.24 21.68
N LEU A 339 23.56 -27.13 21.10
CA LEU A 339 22.81 -25.87 21.12
C LEU A 339 21.97 -25.75 19.85
N LEU A 340 20.65 -25.86 19.97
CA LEU A 340 19.74 -25.56 18.87
C LEU A 340 19.44 -24.06 18.85
N GLU A 341 19.45 -23.48 17.66
CA GLU A 341 19.17 -22.07 17.42
C GLU A 341 18.18 -21.93 16.27
N ILE A 342 17.00 -21.36 16.52
CA ILE A 342 16.05 -20.97 15.49
C ILE A 342 16.22 -19.48 15.21
N ILE A 343 16.37 -19.13 13.94
CA ILE A 343 16.69 -17.78 13.47
C ILE A 343 15.62 -17.38 12.46
N GLY A 344 14.93 -16.27 12.73
CA GLY A 344 14.12 -15.61 11.71
C GLY A 344 14.78 -14.36 11.14
N SER A 345 15.61 -13.67 11.93
CA SER A 345 16.52 -12.62 11.46
C SER A 345 17.73 -12.49 12.39
N GLU A 346 18.73 -11.67 12.03
CA GLU A 346 19.88 -11.38 12.91
C GLU A 346 19.46 -10.81 14.29
N GLN A 347 18.32 -10.12 14.34
CA GLN A 347 17.79 -9.49 15.56
C GLN A 347 16.77 -10.37 16.29
N ASP A 348 16.32 -11.48 15.68
CA ASP A 348 15.30 -12.36 16.25
C ASP A 348 15.71 -13.83 16.13
N LYS A 349 16.15 -14.36 17.27
CA LYS A 349 16.60 -15.73 17.45
C LYS A 349 16.22 -16.27 18.82
N ALA A 350 15.96 -17.57 18.88
CA ALA A 350 15.80 -18.30 20.13
C ALA A 350 16.76 -19.48 20.17
N GLN A 351 17.20 -19.83 21.38
CA GLN A 351 18.17 -20.89 21.60
C GLN A 351 17.70 -21.85 22.70
N VAL A 352 18.06 -23.13 22.56
CA VAL A 352 17.81 -24.16 23.57
C VAL A 352 18.93 -25.20 23.52
N THR A 353 19.35 -25.68 24.68
CA THR A 353 20.35 -26.76 24.77
C THR A 353 19.66 -28.09 25.00
N ILE A 354 20.09 -29.12 24.28
CA ILE A 354 19.64 -30.50 24.43
C ILE A 354 20.83 -31.42 24.67
N THR A 355 20.59 -32.61 25.22
CA THR A 355 21.62 -33.64 25.38
C THR A 355 21.40 -34.76 24.37
N VAL A 356 22.38 -35.00 23.50
CA VAL A 356 22.38 -36.17 22.62
C VAL A 356 23.21 -37.26 23.26
N VAL A 357 22.64 -38.43 23.50
CA VAL A 357 23.33 -39.59 24.08
C VAL A 357 23.64 -40.63 23.02
N GLU A 358 24.74 -41.34 23.22
CA GLU A 358 25.10 -42.50 22.40
C GLU A 358 23.98 -43.53 22.41
N ALA A 359 23.80 -44.22 21.28
CA ALA A 359 22.94 -45.40 21.25
C ALA A 359 23.51 -46.48 22.19
N PRO A 360 22.67 -47.26 22.88
CA PRO A 360 23.15 -48.31 23.77
C PRO A 360 24.05 -49.30 23.01
N SER A 361 25.30 -49.45 23.47
CA SER A 361 26.27 -50.38 22.91
C SER A 361 25.77 -51.82 23.08
N SER A 362 25.27 -52.43 22.00
CA SER A 362 25.23 -53.90 21.92
C SER A 362 26.66 -54.43 22.01
N SER A 363 26.91 -55.54 22.72
CA SER A 363 28.26 -56.12 22.78
C SER A 363 28.70 -56.45 21.35
N PHE A 364 29.62 -55.67 20.78
CA PHE A 364 30.09 -55.89 19.43
C PHE A 364 30.71 -57.29 19.32
N LYS A 365 30.19 -58.11 18.40
CA LYS A 365 30.69 -59.47 18.14
C LYS A 365 30.81 -59.69 16.64
N VAL A 366 31.92 -60.27 16.23
CA VAL A 366 32.09 -60.80 14.87
C VAL A 366 31.55 -62.22 14.85
N ILE A 367 30.64 -62.49 13.92
CA ILE A 367 30.11 -63.83 13.65
C ILE A 367 31.18 -64.61 12.90
N PRO A 368 31.69 -65.73 13.45
CA PRO A 368 32.78 -66.49 12.84
C PRO A 368 32.43 -67.02 11.46
N ARG A 369 33.46 -67.23 10.63
CA ARG A 369 33.29 -67.81 9.29
C ARG A 369 32.56 -69.16 9.32
N THR A 370 32.87 -69.97 10.33
CA THR A 370 32.29 -71.31 10.53
C THR A 370 30.77 -71.29 10.77
N THR A 371 30.18 -70.14 11.06
CA THR A 371 28.72 -69.99 11.19
C THR A 371 28.00 -70.02 9.84
N TRP A 372 28.64 -69.60 8.74
CA TRP A 372 27.98 -69.48 7.44
C TRP A 372 28.57 -70.39 6.35
N THR A 373 29.78 -70.94 6.56
CA THR A 373 30.38 -71.92 5.66
C THR A 373 31.33 -72.88 6.38
N SER A 374 31.39 -74.14 5.91
CA SER A 374 32.39 -75.12 6.32
C SER A 374 33.68 -75.05 5.48
N THR A 375 33.70 -74.27 4.40
CA THR A 375 34.89 -74.15 3.54
C THR A 375 35.90 -73.17 4.15
N PRO A 376 37.11 -73.63 4.52
CA PRO A 376 38.13 -72.74 5.08
C PRO A 376 38.63 -71.75 4.02
N THR A 377 39.23 -70.64 4.46
CA THR A 377 40.03 -69.80 3.55
C THR A 377 41.21 -70.62 3.02
N PRO A 378 41.48 -70.63 1.69
CA PRO A 378 42.59 -71.38 1.12
C PRO A 378 43.94 -71.01 1.76
N SER A 379 44.72 -72.02 2.13
CA SER A 379 45.97 -71.86 2.87
C SER A 379 47.13 -71.38 1.99
N ASP A 380 47.04 -71.58 0.68
CA ASP A 380 48.00 -71.19 -0.36
C ASP A 380 47.92 -69.71 -0.76
N LEU A 381 46.87 -69.00 -0.34
CA LEU A 381 46.79 -67.55 -0.54
C LEU A 381 47.99 -66.84 0.11
N PRO A 382 48.52 -65.78 -0.52
CA PRO A 382 49.60 -64.97 0.05
C PRO A 382 49.24 -64.46 1.45
N ASN A 383 50.22 -64.39 2.35
CA ASN A 383 50.01 -63.82 3.67
C ASN A 383 49.80 -62.30 3.57
N LEU A 384 48.97 -61.76 4.47
CA LEU A 384 48.69 -60.33 4.59
C LEU A 384 49.29 -59.78 5.88
N GLN A 385 49.96 -58.63 5.78
CA GLN A 385 50.28 -57.76 6.90
C GLN A 385 49.50 -56.46 6.68
N PRO A 386 48.32 -56.30 7.33
CA PRO A 386 47.44 -55.17 7.04
C PRO A 386 48.10 -53.83 7.30
N LEU A 387 48.21 -53.01 6.25
CA LEU A 387 48.66 -51.64 6.36
C LEU A 387 47.51 -50.64 6.48
N ARG A 388 46.29 -51.04 6.14
CA ARG A 388 45.10 -50.18 6.08
C ARG A 388 43.81 -51.00 6.04
N ILE A 389 42.70 -50.29 6.11
CA ILE A 389 41.35 -50.81 5.89
C ILE A 389 40.77 -50.13 4.64
N THR A 390 40.27 -50.91 3.70
CA THR A 390 39.51 -50.45 2.53
C THR A 390 38.04 -50.80 2.73
N LEU A 391 37.18 -49.78 2.70
CA LEU A 391 35.73 -49.91 2.84
C LEU A 391 35.07 -50.04 1.47
N HIS A 392 34.17 -51.02 1.36
CA HIS A 392 33.44 -51.41 0.16
C HIS A 392 31.93 -51.42 0.41
N HIS A 393 31.14 -51.47 -0.66
CA HIS A 393 29.80 -52.04 -0.61
C HIS A 393 29.77 -53.34 -1.42
N THR A 394 28.75 -54.17 -1.25
CA THR A 394 28.58 -55.39 -2.07
C THR A 394 27.91 -55.12 -3.42
N ASP A 395 27.32 -53.94 -3.59
CA ASP A 395 26.52 -53.52 -4.75
C ASP A 395 25.28 -54.41 -4.99
N MET A 396 24.84 -55.11 -3.95
CA MET A 396 23.65 -55.95 -3.98
C MET A 396 22.41 -55.20 -3.51
N THR A 397 21.21 -55.68 -3.84
CA THR A 397 19.97 -55.17 -3.24
C THR A 397 20.02 -55.27 -1.72
N ASN A 398 19.71 -54.17 -1.05
CA ASN A 398 19.76 -54.05 0.41
C ASN A 398 18.79 -55.02 1.06
N LEU A 399 19.28 -55.79 2.04
CA LEU A 399 18.41 -56.48 2.99
C LEU A 399 17.77 -55.46 3.94
N PRO A 400 16.56 -55.75 4.48
CA PRO A 400 15.99 -54.91 5.53
C PRO A 400 16.83 -55.00 6.82
N THR A 401 16.80 -53.94 7.64
CA THR A 401 17.48 -53.92 8.95
C THR A 401 16.94 -54.99 9.91
N SER A 402 15.71 -55.47 9.67
CA SER A 402 15.06 -56.56 10.39
C SER A 402 15.38 -57.96 9.86
N ALA A 403 16.29 -58.09 8.88
CA ALA A 403 16.68 -59.40 8.35
C ALA A 403 17.10 -60.36 9.47
N THR A 404 16.76 -61.63 9.32
CA THR A 404 17.17 -62.69 10.25
C THR A 404 18.61 -63.11 9.99
N GLN A 405 19.26 -63.72 10.98
CA GLN A 405 20.62 -64.24 10.82
C GLN A 405 20.71 -65.29 9.70
N SER A 406 19.65 -66.08 9.49
CA SER A 406 19.57 -67.06 8.39
C SER A 406 19.59 -66.40 7.01
N GLN A 407 18.83 -65.32 6.83
CA GLN A 407 18.83 -64.55 5.57
C GLN A 407 20.20 -63.95 5.26
N GLU A 408 20.90 -63.47 6.28
CA GLU A 408 22.25 -62.93 6.14
C GLU A 408 23.30 -64.02 5.89
N ILE A 409 23.16 -65.22 6.46
CA ILE A 409 23.99 -66.39 6.13
C ILE A 409 23.82 -66.74 4.65
N SER A 410 22.59 -66.79 4.15
CA SER A 410 22.32 -67.00 2.71
C SER A 410 22.96 -65.92 1.84
N ARG A 411 22.95 -64.66 2.32
CA ARG A 411 23.64 -63.54 1.64
C ARG A 411 25.16 -63.73 1.60
N MET A 412 25.79 -64.16 2.69
CA MET A 412 27.23 -64.48 2.72
C MET A 412 27.60 -65.57 1.71
N GLN A 413 26.81 -66.64 1.67
CA GLN A 413 27.01 -67.76 0.73
C GLN A 413 26.84 -67.31 -0.72
N LEU A 414 25.87 -66.44 -1.00
CA LEU A 414 25.63 -65.87 -2.32
C LEU A 414 26.81 -64.99 -2.78
N ILE A 415 27.32 -64.11 -1.91
CA ILE A 415 28.50 -63.28 -2.21
C ILE A 415 29.72 -64.16 -2.49
N ARG A 416 29.95 -65.21 -1.67
CA ARG A 416 31.04 -66.16 -1.91
C ARG A 416 30.86 -66.89 -3.25
N SER A 417 29.66 -67.39 -3.55
CA SER A 417 29.38 -68.09 -4.82
C SER A 417 29.63 -67.18 -6.02
N SER A 418 29.20 -65.92 -5.96
CA SER A 418 29.47 -64.93 -7.01
C SER A 418 30.99 -64.73 -7.21
N HIS A 419 31.75 -64.60 -6.13
CA HIS A 419 33.21 -64.44 -6.25
C HIS A 419 33.93 -65.70 -6.75
N VAL A 420 33.55 -66.90 -6.27
CA VAL A 420 34.25 -68.14 -6.60
C VAL A 420 33.79 -68.68 -7.96
N ASN A 421 32.49 -68.86 -8.15
CA ASN A 421 31.92 -69.46 -9.34
C ASN A 421 31.66 -68.43 -10.45
N GLY A 422 31.43 -67.16 -10.10
CA GLY A 422 31.26 -66.08 -11.07
C GLY A 422 32.60 -65.49 -11.51
N ASN A 423 33.40 -64.98 -10.57
CA ASN A 423 34.66 -64.31 -10.89
C ASN A 423 35.88 -65.25 -10.99
N GLY A 424 35.76 -66.51 -10.59
CA GLY A 424 36.87 -67.47 -10.58
C GLY A 424 37.88 -67.25 -9.45
N TRP A 425 37.53 -66.51 -8.39
CA TRP A 425 38.44 -66.24 -7.28
C TRP A 425 38.55 -67.44 -6.31
N SER A 426 39.69 -67.56 -5.62
CA SER A 426 39.92 -68.67 -4.69
C SER A 426 38.98 -68.66 -3.47
N ASP A 427 38.44 -67.50 -3.07
CA ASP A 427 37.47 -67.36 -1.98
C ASP A 427 36.73 -66.01 -2.09
N ILE A 428 35.79 -65.76 -1.17
CA ILE A 428 35.17 -64.44 -0.99
C ILE A 428 36.24 -63.34 -0.87
N GLY A 429 36.11 -62.24 -1.64
CA GLY A 429 37.17 -61.23 -1.77
C GLY A 429 37.39 -60.34 -0.53
N TYR A 430 36.37 -60.17 0.31
CA TYR A 430 36.38 -59.33 1.51
C TYR A 430 36.81 -60.12 2.75
N HIS A 431 37.35 -59.41 3.74
CA HIS A 431 37.70 -59.97 5.05
C HIS A 431 36.54 -59.93 6.03
N PHE A 432 35.70 -58.90 5.92
CA PHE A 432 34.48 -58.77 6.71
C PHE A 432 33.32 -58.23 5.88
N ILE A 433 32.10 -58.61 6.27
CA ILE A 433 30.87 -58.05 5.71
C ILE A 433 29.99 -57.53 6.85
N VAL A 434 29.52 -56.29 6.73
CA VAL A 434 28.64 -55.61 7.69
C VAL A 434 27.22 -55.54 7.11
N MET A 435 26.32 -56.30 7.71
CA MET A 435 24.93 -56.42 7.25
C MET A 435 24.07 -55.22 7.69
N PRO A 436 22.97 -54.89 7.00
CA PRO A 436 22.03 -53.83 7.39
C PRO A 436 21.53 -53.89 8.84
N SER A 437 21.45 -55.08 9.43
CA SER A 437 21.09 -55.30 10.84
C SER A 437 22.17 -54.86 11.85
N GLY A 438 23.39 -54.57 11.39
CA GLY A 438 24.58 -54.32 12.22
C GLY A 438 25.39 -55.57 12.56
N ARG A 439 24.95 -56.78 12.17
CA ARG A 439 25.76 -58.00 12.33
C ARG A 439 26.98 -57.97 11.40
N VAL A 440 28.13 -58.33 11.96
CA VAL A 440 29.40 -58.42 11.24
C VAL A 440 29.78 -59.88 11.05
N TYR A 441 30.04 -60.29 9.82
CA TYR A 441 30.48 -61.65 9.50
C TYR A 441 31.95 -61.65 9.10
N GLU A 442 32.72 -62.55 9.71
CA GLU A 442 34.05 -62.91 9.24
C GLU A 442 33.94 -63.61 7.87
N ALA A 443 34.64 -63.08 6.88
CA ALA A 443 34.66 -63.59 5.53
C ALA A 443 36.01 -64.29 5.26
N ARG A 444 36.89 -63.69 4.45
CA ARG A 444 38.26 -64.21 4.26
C ARG A 444 39.10 -63.95 5.52
N SER A 445 39.95 -64.90 5.88
CA SER A 445 40.87 -64.74 7.02
C SER A 445 41.71 -63.46 6.89
N GLU A 446 41.78 -62.67 7.96
CA GLU A 446 42.58 -61.44 8.06
C GLU A 446 44.10 -61.65 7.83
N ARG A 447 44.56 -62.91 7.91
CA ARG A 447 45.97 -63.28 7.69
C ARG A 447 46.30 -63.53 6.22
N LYS A 448 45.30 -63.58 5.34
CA LYS A 448 45.45 -63.93 3.92
C LYS A 448 45.05 -62.76 3.04
N ARG A 449 45.79 -62.54 1.96
CA ARG A 449 45.56 -61.45 1.02
C ARG A 449 44.14 -61.51 0.44
N GLY A 450 43.47 -60.36 0.39
CA GLY A 450 42.14 -60.17 -0.19
C GLY A 450 42.10 -60.25 -1.71
N ALA A 451 40.92 -60.04 -2.28
CA ALA A 451 40.70 -59.83 -3.71
C ALA A 451 39.70 -58.68 -3.96
N HIS A 452 39.72 -57.67 -3.09
CA HIS A 452 38.73 -56.61 -3.03
C HIS A 452 39.17 -55.29 -3.68
N ASP A 453 40.46 -54.93 -3.72
CA ASP A 453 40.92 -53.62 -4.19
C ASP A 453 42.20 -53.62 -5.05
N VAL A 454 42.32 -54.56 -6.01
CA VAL A 454 43.44 -54.78 -6.98
C VAL A 454 44.82 -54.97 -6.34
N ILE A 455 45.28 -54.00 -5.54
CA ILE A 455 46.52 -53.98 -4.77
C ILE A 455 46.46 -54.93 -3.56
N ASN A 456 45.32 -55.01 -2.86
CA ASN A 456 45.06 -55.96 -1.76
C ASN A 456 46.12 -55.97 -0.64
N ASP A 457 46.65 -54.81 -0.24
CA ASP A 457 47.65 -54.63 0.83
C ASP A 457 47.04 -54.21 2.18
N GLY A 458 45.71 -54.33 2.31
CA GLY A 458 44.95 -54.03 3.52
C GLY A 458 43.79 -55.00 3.74
N LEU A 459 43.04 -54.75 4.81
CA LEU A 459 41.79 -55.47 5.10
C LEU A 459 40.64 -54.83 4.31
N GLY A 460 39.74 -55.67 3.81
CA GLY A 460 38.59 -55.28 3.01
C GLY A 460 37.32 -55.51 3.79
N ILE A 461 36.57 -54.46 4.08
CA ILE A 461 35.30 -54.52 4.80
C ILE A 461 34.21 -54.04 3.86
N ALA A 462 33.21 -54.88 3.58
CA ALA A 462 32.08 -54.51 2.73
C ALA A 462 30.81 -54.28 3.54
N PHE A 463 30.11 -53.19 3.29
CA PHE A 463 28.72 -53.02 3.69
C PHE A 463 27.82 -53.79 2.72
N ASP A 464 27.02 -54.75 3.20
CA ASP A 464 26.07 -55.44 2.31
C ASP A 464 24.96 -54.48 1.87
N GLY A 465 24.88 -54.24 0.56
CA GLY A 465 23.94 -53.31 -0.05
C GLY A 465 24.56 -52.49 -1.20
N ASN A 466 23.73 -51.63 -1.79
CA ASN A 466 24.09 -50.60 -2.76
C ASN A 466 23.89 -49.23 -2.12
N TYR A 467 25.00 -48.53 -1.91
CA TYR A 467 25.04 -47.20 -1.28
C TYR A 467 25.44 -46.10 -2.26
N THR A 468 25.23 -46.29 -3.56
CA THR A 468 25.49 -45.23 -4.56
C THR A 468 24.60 -44.00 -4.33
N ALA A 469 23.36 -44.22 -3.85
CA ALA A 469 22.39 -43.17 -3.52
C ALA A 469 21.87 -43.25 -2.07
N GLN A 470 21.73 -44.45 -1.50
CA GLN A 470 21.22 -44.65 -0.14
C GLN A 470 22.34 -44.58 0.90
N THR A 471 22.02 -44.19 2.13
CA THR A 471 22.98 -44.19 3.25
C THR A 471 22.97 -45.54 3.99
N ILE A 472 24.10 -45.92 4.60
CA ILE A 472 24.17 -47.09 5.47
C ILE A 472 23.24 -46.94 6.67
N SER A 473 22.73 -48.06 7.21
CA SER A 473 21.91 -48.00 8.42
C SER A 473 22.73 -47.51 9.62
N PRO A 474 22.09 -46.93 10.65
CA PRO A 474 22.78 -46.60 11.91
C PRO A 474 23.49 -47.81 12.51
N ALA A 475 22.86 -48.99 12.46
CA ALA A 475 23.45 -50.23 12.96
C ALA A 475 24.71 -50.65 12.17
N GLN A 476 24.75 -50.45 10.85
CA GLN A 476 25.95 -50.66 10.04
C GLN A 476 27.07 -49.69 10.37
N TYR A 477 26.72 -48.41 10.58
CA TYR A 477 27.69 -47.39 10.97
C TYR A 477 28.35 -47.75 12.31
N GLU A 478 27.56 -48.02 13.35
CA GLU A 478 28.08 -48.41 14.67
C GLU A 478 28.94 -49.67 14.60
N ALA A 479 28.48 -50.69 13.86
CA ALA A 479 29.24 -51.92 13.67
C ALA A 479 30.55 -51.70 12.93
N ALA A 480 30.59 -50.83 11.93
CA ALA A 480 31.81 -50.50 11.19
C ALA A 480 32.80 -49.70 12.04
N VAL A 481 32.33 -48.74 12.84
CA VAL A 481 33.18 -47.99 13.79
C VAL A 481 33.80 -48.95 14.80
N ALA A 482 33.01 -49.83 15.41
CA ALA A 482 33.49 -50.82 16.36
C ALA A 482 34.48 -51.81 15.72
N LEU A 483 34.16 -52.36 14.54
CA LEU A 483 35.04 -53.26 13.79
C LEU A 483 36.37 -52.59 13.45
N CYS A 484 36.32 -51.41 12.83
CA CYS A 484 37.52 -50.68 12.43
C CYS A 484 38.38 -50.33 13.63
N THR A 485 37.79 -49.93 14.77
CA THR A 485 38.51 -49.67 16.02
C THR A 485 39.27 -50.91 16.49
N ILE A 486 38.61 -52.07 16.53
CA ILE A 486 39.23 -53.33 16.96
C ILE A 486 40.37 -53.73 16.02
N LEU A 487 40.18 -53.61 14.70
CA LEU A 487 41.20 -53.94 13.72
C LEU A 487 42.37 -52.96 13.76
N CYS A 488 42.13 -51.66 13.92
CA CYS A 488 43.18 -50.67 14.09
C CYS A 488 44.02 -50.96 15.34
N LYS A 489 43.41 -51.28 16.48
CA LYS A 489 44.13 -51.71 17.70
C LYS A 489 44.93 -52.99 17.47
N ARG A 490 44.33 -53.99 16.81
CA ARG A 490 44.96 -55.29 16.52
C ARG A 490 46.18 -55.19 15.63
N TYR A 491 46.17 -54.30 14.65
CA TYR A 491 47.22 -54.15 13.64
C TYR A 491 48.09 -52.91 13.82
N GLY A 492 47.96 -52.19 14.95
CA GLY A 492 48.82 -51.04 15.26
C GLY A 492 48.60 -49.81 14.38
N ILE A 493 47.38 -49.63 13.84
CA ILE A 493 47.02 -48.43 13.08
C ILE A 493 46.55 -47.37 14.09
N THR A 494 47.45 -46.49 14.51
CA THR A 494 47.17 -45.49 15.57
C THR A 494 46.54 -44.19 15.07
N ASP A 495 46.71 -43.85 13.79
CA ASP A 495 46.07 -42.69 13.17
C ASP A 495 45.35 -43.09 11.88
N PRO A 496 44.01 -43.30 11.93
CA PRO A 496 43.23 -43.68 10.75
C PRO A 496 42.90 -42.49 9.84
N VAL A 497 43.13 -41.25 10.29
CA VAL A 497 42.72 -40.00 9.61
C VAL A 497 43.86 -39.42 8.79
N THR A 498 45.08 -39.38 9.33
CA THR A 498 46.21 -38.74 8.65
C THR A 498 46.57 -39.48 7.36
N ALA A 499 46.65 -38.73 6.26
CA ALA A 499 46.90 -39.27 4.94
C ALA A 499 48.39 -39.65 4.77
N VAL A 500 48.64 -40.83 4.20
CA VAL A 500 49.99 -41.35 3.92
C VAL A 500 50.14 -41.77 2.46
N PRO A 501 51.36 -41.76 1.90
CA PRO A 501 51.62 -42.26 0.54
C PRO A 501 51.12 -43.70 0.37
N THR A 502 50.22 -43.88 -0.58
CA THR A 502 49.42 -45.09 -0.73
C THR A 502 49.33 -45.48 -2.22
N PRO A 503 49.86 -46.64 -2.65
CA PRO A 503 49.88 -47.06 -4.06
C PRO A 503 48.51 -47.50 -4.55
N THR A 504 47.92 -46.83 -5.52
CA THR A 504 46.58 -47.11 -6.10
C THR A 504 46.71 -47.85 -7.44
N ALA A 505 45.62 -48.44 -7.92
CA ALA A 505 45.60 -49.12 -9.21
C ALA A 505 45.56 -48.13 -10.38
N ASP A 506 44.67 -47.15 -10.32
CA ASP A 506 44.35 -46.27 -11.46
C ASP A 506 44.95 -44.86 -11.33
N PHE A 507 45.47 -44.49 -10.15
CA PHE A 507 45.83 -43.11 -9.82
C PHE A 507 47.28 -42.94 -9.34
N GLY A 508 48.17 -43.90 -9.63
CA GLY A 508 49.55 -43.89 -9.14
C GLY A 508 49.61 -43.93 -7.60
N THR A 509 50.51 -43.16 -6.98
CA THR A 509 50.57 -43.02 -5.52
C THR A 509 49.82 -41.78 -5.06
N ARG A 510 48.90 -41.95 -4.10
CA ARG A 510 48.13 -40.84 -3.50
C ARG A 510 48.33 -40.80 -1.99
N ASN A 511 48.19 -39.62 -1.40
CA ASN A 511 48.10 -39.51 0.06
C ASN A 511 46.68 -39.84 0.50
N LEU A 512 46.48 -40.99 1.14
CA LEU A 512 45.17 -41.48 1.59
C LEU A 512 45.18 -41.81 3.09
N PRO A 513 44.05 -41.60 3.80
CA PRO A 513 43.90 -42.07 5.18
C PRO A 513 44.01 -43.60 5.26
N ARG A 514 44.42 -44.11 6.44
CA ARG A 514 44.57 -45.56 6.68
C ARG A 514 43.23 -46.32 6.75
N ILE A 515 42.11 -45.61 6.86
CA ILE A 515 40.79 -46.14 6.50
C ILE A 515 40.37 -45.43 5.21
N CYS A 516 40.30 -46.14 4.10
CA CYS A 516 40.01 -45.57 2.78
C CYS A 516 38.77 -46.21 2.15
N GLY A 517 38.12 -45.52 1.21
CA GLY A 517 37.08 -46.13 0.38
C GLY A 517 37.70 -46.81 -0.84
N HIS A 518 37.04 -47.82 -1.39
CA HIS A 518 37.48 -48.47 -2.63
C HIS A 518 37.74 -47.47 -3.79
N ARG A 519 36.85 -46.47 -3.96
CA ARG A 519 37.02 -45.36 -4.92
C ARG A 519 38.29 -44.54 -4.76
N ASP A 520 38.88 -44.54 -3.55
CA ASP A 520 40.14 -43.83 -3.31
C ASP A 520 41.32 -44.61 -3.95
N ARG A 521 41.12 -45.91 -4.24
CA ARG A 521 42.13 -46.88 -4.70
C ARG A 521 42.03 -47.22 -6.18
N VAL A 522 40.83 -47.17 -6.75
CA VAL A 522 40.52 -47.58 -8.13
C VAL A 522 39.31 -46.78 -8.64
N SER A 523 39.15 -46.67 -9.96
CA SER A 523 38.02 -46.02 -10.62
C SER A 523 36.75 -46.85 -10.45
N THR A 524 35.99 -46.57 -9.39
CA THR A 524 34.74 -47.26 -9.04
C THR A 524 33.76 -46.35 -8.30
N ALA A 525 32.47 -46.70 -8.32
CA ALA A 525 31.46 -46.07 -7.48
C ALA A 525 31.48 -46.59 -6.02
N CYS A 526 32.15 -47.71 -5.76
CA CYS A 526 32.25 -48.31 -4.43
C CYS A 526 33.09 -47.43 -3.48
N PRO A 527 32.75 -47.25 -2.19
CA PRO A 527 31.68 -47.90 -1.43
C PRO A 527 30.31 -47.19 -1.49
N GLY A 528 30.15 -46.10 -2.23
CA GLY A 528 28.93 -45.30 -2.22
C GLY A 528 29.12 -43.97 -2.94
N ALA A 529 28.25 -42.99 -2.78
CA ALA A 529 28.34 -41.68 -3.45
C ALA A 529 29.73 -41.02 -3.33
N GLU A 530 29.98 -40.01 -4.16
CA GLU A 530 31.25 -39.26 -4.19
C GLU A 530 31.77 -38.89 -2.77
N GLY A 531 33.07 -39.07 -2.55
CA GLY A 531 33.71 -38.89 -1.24
C GLY A 531 33.31 -39.92 -0.17
N GLY A 532 32.56 -40.97 -0.55
CA GLY A 532 32.03 -41.96 0.38
C GLY A 532 31.02 -41.39 1.38
N ARG A 533 30.30 -40.33 0.99
CA ARG A 533 29.33 -39.62 1.85
C ARG A 533 28.23 -40.54 2.36
N THR A 534 27.71 -41.42 1.50
CA THR A 534 26.61 -42.31 1.86
C THR A 534 27.01 -43.42 2.83
N VAL A 535 28.27 -43.85 2.81
CA VAL A 535 28.83 -44.79 3.81
C VAL A 535 29.56 -44.08 4.96
N ARG A 536 29.50 -42.74 4.98
CA ARG A 536 30.03 -41.90 6.06
C ARG A 536 31.53 -42.11 6.35
N LEU A 537 32.36 -42.22 5.31
CA LEU A 537 33.81 -42.50 5.47
C LEU A 537 34.52 -41.55 6.45
N ALA A 538 34.25 -40.24 6.35
CA ALA A 538 34.87 -39.23 7.20
C ALA A 538 34.44 -39.39 8.67
N ASP A 539 33.15 -39.57 8.92
CA ASP A 539 32.59 -39.79 10.26
C ASP A 539 33.19 -41.05 10.88
N ILE A 540 33.27 -42.17 10.13
CA ILE A 540 33.84 -43.42 10.62
C ILE A 540 35.31 -43.21 11.01
N ARG A 541 36.12 -42.56 10.17
CA ARG A 541 37.53 -42.27 10.49
C ARG A 541 37.66 -41.48 11.78
N GLN A 542 36.83 -40.45 11.95
CA GLN A 542 36.89 -39.59 13.11
C GLN A 542 36.43 -40.31 14.37
N ALA A 543 35.34 -41.07 14.30
CA ALA A 543 34.85 -41.88 15.41
C ALA A 543 35.88 -42.95 15.83
N VAL A 544 36.51 -43.63 14.87
CA VAL A 544 37.58 -44.59 15.15
C VAL A 544 38.76 -43.89 15.81
N LYS A 545 39.21 -42.73 15.30
CA LYS A 545 40.30 -41.95 15.90
C LYS A 545 40.00 -41.55 17.35
N THR A 546 38.76 -41.20 17.66
CA THR A 546 38.33 -40.89 19.03
C THR A 546 38.34 -42.12 19.94
N ASN A 547 38.14 -43.32 19.39
CA ASN A 547 38.07 -44.58 20.15
C ASN A 547 39.42 -45.33 20.29
N LEU A 548 40.45 -44.90 19.57
CA LEU A 548 41.83 -45.40 19.67
C LEU A 548 42.52 -44.74 20.86
#